data_AF-A0A3M1UEM6-F1
#
_entry.id   AF-A0A3M1UEM6-F1
#
_cell.length_a   1.000
_cell.length_b   1.000
_cell.length_c   1.000
_cell.angle_alpha   90.00
_cell.angle_beta   90.00
_cell.angle_gamma   90.00
#
_symmetry.space_group_name_H-M   'P 1'
#
loop_
_entity.id
_entity.type
_entity.pdbx_description
1 polymer ?
#
loop_
_entity_poly.entity_id
_entity_poly.type
_entity_poly.pdbx_seq_one_letter_code
_entity_poly.pdbx_strand_id
1 'polypeptide(L)' 'HTLAETTLSEYRPGRRVNLEVDLIARYLERLLLGARAAEPGAGIDEAFLAEYGFLK' A
#
# COMPACT_ATOMS: atom_id res chain seq x y z
N HIS A 1 -12.53 17.72 2.30
CA HIS A 1 -11.31 18.42 2.74
C HIS A 1 -10.09 17.90 1.99
N THR A 2 -9.62 16.64 2.16
CA THR A 2 -8.42 16.12 1.45
C THR A 2 -8.40 16.34 -0.07
N LEU A 3 -9.50 16.11 -0.78
CA LEU A 3 -9.58 16.38 -2.23
C LEU A 3 -9.50 17.88 -2.60
N ALA A 4 -9.94 18.75 -1.70
CA ALA A 4 -9.88 20.20 -1.88
C ALA A 4 -8.49 20.77 -1.52
N GLU A 5 -7.79 20.16 -0.57
CA GLU A 5 -6.47 20.60 -0.09
C GLU A 5 -5.30 19.90 -0.81
N THR A 6 -5.55 19.05 -1.81
CA THR A 6 -4.51 18.30 -2.53
C THR A 6 -4.79 18.25 -4.04
N THR A 7 -3.79 17.83 -4.81
CA THR A 7 -3.93 17.64 -6.27
C THR A 7 -4.73 16.39 -6.65
N LEU A 8 -5.24 15.63 -5.68
CA LEU A 8 -5.97 14.38 -5.90
C LEU A 8 -7.29 14.59 -6.67
N SER A 9 -7.88 15.79 -6.63
CA SER A 9 -9.08 16.12 -7.41
C SER A 9 -8.86 16.06 -8.92
N GLU A 10 -7.61 16.15 -9.37
CA GLU A 10 -7.23 16.09 -10.79
C GLU A 10 -6.81 14.68 -11.24
N TYR A 11 -6.84 13.69 -10.33
CA TYR A 11 -6.35 12.36 -10.65
C TYR A 11 -7.34 11.65 -11.58
N ARG A 12 -6.79 10.88 -12.53
CA ARG A 12 -7.55 10.09 -13.50
C ARG A 12 -6.95 8.69 -13.57
N PRO A 13 -7.74 7.66 -13.94
CA PRO A 13 -7.21 6.33 -14.18
C PRO A 13 -5.98 6.34 -15.10
N GLY A 14 -4.95 5.57 -14.75
CA GLY A 14 -3.68 5.53 -15.48
C GLY A 14 -2.65 6.61 -15.07
N ARG A 15 -3.01 7.56 -14.20
CA ARG A 15 -2.04 8.52 -13.65
C ARG A 15 -1.01 7.80 -12.77
N ARG A 16 0.28 8.04 -13.02
CA ARG A 16 1.35 7.61 -12.10
C ARG A 16 1.29 8.44 -10.82
N VAL A 17 1.51 7.77 -9.71
CA VAL A 17 1.49 8.37 -8.38
C VAL A 17 2.76 7.96 -7.64
N ASN A 18 3.13 8.75 -6.64
CA ASN A 18 4.17 8.37 -5.70
C ASN A 18 3.53 7.45 -4.66
N LEU A 19 4.10 6.25 -4.50
CA LEU A 19 3.72 5.32 -3.45
C LEU A 19 4.85 5.27 -2.43
N GLU A 20 4.59 5.81 -1.24
CA GLU A 20 5.56 5.86 -0.15
C GLU A 20 5.14 4.89 0.96
N VAL A 21 6.13 4.21 1.53
CA VAL A 21 5.93 3.29 2.67
C VAL A 21 6.02 4.06 3.99
N ASP A 22 5.18 3.71 4.95
CA ASP A 22 5.29 4.22 6.31
C ASP A 22 6.55 3.63 6.98
N LEU A 23 7.55 4.47 7.21
CA LEU A 23 8.81 4.05 7.83
C LEU A 23 8.63 3.59 9.27
N ILE A 24 7.73 4.21 10.04
CA ILE A 24 7.47 3.81 11.42
C ILE A 24 6.87 2.39 11.41
N ALA A 25 5.88 2.15 10.56
CA ALA A 25 5.28 0.81 10.41
C ALA A 25 6.34 -0.23 10.04
N ARG A 26 7.26 0.10 9.11
CA ARG A 26 8.37 -0.80 8.72
C ARG A 26 9.33 -1.11 9.88
N TYR A 27 9.65 -0.12 10.71
CA TYR A 27 10.54 -0.36 11.85
C TYR A 27 9.83 -1.13 12.97
N LEU A 28 8.54 -0.89 13.18
CA LEU A 28 7.72 -1.65 14.14
C LEU A 28 7.58 -3.11 13.71
N GLU A 29 7.29 -3.38 12.43
CA GLU A 29 7.24 -4.74 11.88
C GLU A 29 8.56 -5.48 12.12
N ARG A 30 9.69 -4.84 11.85
CA ARG A 30 11.02 -5.42 12.09
C ARG A 30 11.31 -5.65 13.58
N LEU A 31 10.84 -4.78 14.46
CA LEU A 31 10.98 -4.96 15.91
C LEU A 31 10.19 -6.19 16.39
N LEU A 32 8.98 -6.39 15.87
CA LEU A 32 8.09 -7.47 16.31
C LEU A 32 8.43 -8.82 15.69
N LEU A 33 8.81 -8.86 14.41
CA LEU A 33 9.04 -10.10 13.65
C LEU A 33 10.54 -10.46 13.51
N GLY A 34 11.45 -9.56 13.87
CA GLY A 34 12.89 -9.78 13.80
C GLY A 34 13.35 -10.14 12.39
N ALA A 35 14.15 -11.21 12.25
CA ALA A 35 14.66 -11.67 10.96
C ALA A 35 13.57 -12.12 9.97
N ARG A 36 12.39 -12.52 10.46
CA ARG A 36 11.25 -12.93 9.61
C ARG A 36 10.62 -11.75 8.86
N ALA A 37 10.82 -10.51 9.31
CA ALA A 37 10.38 -9.31 8.57
C ALA A 37 11.11 -9.11 7.23
N ALA A 38 12.26 -9.79 7.03
CA ALA A 38 13.02 -9.73 5.79
C ALA A 38 12.58 -10.79 4.76
N GLU A 39 11.72 -11.73 5.15
CA GLU A 39 11.15 -12.70 4.22
C GLU A 39 10.14 -11.96 3.33
N PRO A 40 10.30 -11.97 1.99
CA PRO A 40 9.34 -11.35 1.10
C PRO A 40 7.98 -12.03 1.27
N GLY A 41 6.99 -11.28 1.75
CA GLY A 41 5.60 -11.72 1.77
C GLY A 41 5.09 -12.01 0.36
N ALA A 42 4.01 -12.81 0.26
CA ALA A 42 3.31 -12.99 -1.01
C ALA A 42 2.92 -11.60 -1.55
N GLY A 43 3.25 -11.33 -2.82
CA GLY A 43 2.92 -10.08 -3.48
C GLY A 43 1.40 -9.92 -3.66
N ILE A 44 0.97 -8.71 -4.01
CA ILE A 44 -0.44 -8.45 -4.35
C ILE A 44 -0.73 -9.11 -5.71
N ASP A 45 -1.65 -10.08 -5.71
CA ASP A 45 -2.15 -10.73 -6.92
C ASP A 45 -3.67 -10.54 -7.09
N GLU A 46 -4.21 -11.04 -8.20
CA GLU A 46 -5.63 -10.92 -8.52
C GLU A 46 -6.52 -11.65 -7.50
N ALA A 47 -6.06 -12.80 -6.99
CA ALA A 47 -6.79 -13.59 -6.01
C ALA A 47 -6.90 -12.84 -4.67
N PHE A 48 -5.80 -12.25 -4.20
CA PHE A 48 -5.75 -11.38 -3.03
C PHE A 48 -6.71 -10.20 -3.19
N LEU A 49 -6.69 -9.52 -4.34
CA LEU A 49 -7.59 -8.39 -4.58
C LEU A 49 -9.06 -8.79 -4.59
N ALA A 50 -9.40 -9.97 -5.12
CA ALA A 50 -10.77 -10.51 -5.08
C ALA A 50 -11.22 -10.87 -3.67
N GLU A 51 -10.35 -11.50 -2.86
CA GLU A 51 -10.64 -11.87 -1.46
C GLU A 51 -11.05 -10.64 -0.61
N TYR A 52 -10.37 -9.52 -0.81
CA TYR A 52 -10.65 -8.27 -0.10
C TYR A 52 -11.69 -7.36 -0.79
N GLY A 53 -12.34 -7.84 -1.86
CA GLY A 53 -13.45 -7.14 -2.51
C GLY A 53 -13.06 -5.99 -3.43
N PHE A 54 -11.80 -5.93 -3.88
CA PHE A 54 -11.31 -4.92 -4.83
C PHE A 54 -11.59 -5.29 -6.30
N LEU A 55 -11.92 -6.56 -6.58
CA LEU A 55 -12.33 -7.04 -7.90
C LEU A 55 -13.73 -7.64 -7.83
N LYS A 56 -14.57 -7.31 -8.83
CA LYS A 56 -15.91 -7.87 -9.06
C LYS A 56 -15.94 -8.61 -10.38
#